data_AF-A0A5P8W9R3-F1
#
_entry.id   AF-A0A5P8W9R3-F1
#
_cell.length_a   1.000
_cell.length_b   1.000
_cell.length_c   1.000
_cell.angle_alpha   90.00
_cell.angle_beta   90.00
_cell.angle_gamma   90.00
#
_symmetry.space_group_name_H-M   'P 1'
#
loop_
_entity.id
_entity.type
_entity.pdbx_description
1 polymer ?
#
loop_
_entity_poly.entity_id
_entity_poly.type
_entity_poly.pdbx_seq_one_letter_code
_entity_poly.pdbx_strand_id
1 'polypeptide(L)'
;MHCDRFAHIDIIDSGSGIPPEIQTRIFEPFFTTKSVGRGSGLGLETVRRIVENRHHGMLSFESHSGRTCFTICLPLTKEDSRYSLAK
;
A
#
# COMPACT_ATOMS: atom_id res chain seq x y z
N MET A 1 16.98 -7.74 1.38
CA MET A 1 15.91 -8.56 0.80
C MET A 1 16.34 -8.91 -0.61
N HIS A 2 16.42 -10.20 -0.98
CA HIS A 2 16.58 -10.59 -2.40
C HIS A 2 15.19 -10.54 -3.04
N CYS A 3 14.95 -9.52 -3.85
CA CYS A 3 13.66 -9.28 -4.50
C CYS A 3 13.56 -9.93 -5.89
N ASP A 4 14.51 -10.77 -6.33
CA ASP A 4 14.56 -11.28 -7.71
C ASP A 4 13.30 -12.04 -8.18
N ARG A 5 12.43 -12.43 -7.24
CA ARG A 5 11.17 -13.15 -7.50
C ARG A 5 9.91 -12.30 -7.32
N PHE A 6 10.06 -11.04 -6.95
CA PHE A 6 8.97 -10.09 -6.74
C PHE A 6 9.23 -8.80 -7.53
N ALA A 7 8.21 -8.31 -8.24
CA ALA A 7 8.24 -6.95 -8.76
C ALA A 7 8.14 -5.97 -7.59
N HIS A 8 9.18 -5.17 -7.38
CA HIS A 8 9.23 -4.09 -6.40
C HIS A 8 8.81 -2.78 -7.07
N ILE A 9 7.78 -2.12 -6.52
CA ILE A 9 7.21 -0.88 -7.07
C ILE A 9 7.10 0.13 -5.93
N ASP A 10 7.81 1.25 -6.08
CA ASP A 10 7.71 2.38 -5.15
C ASP A 10 6.95 3.54 -5.79
N ILE A 11 5.94 4.03 -5.08
CA ILE A 11 5.17 5.22 -5.45
C ILE A 11 5.52 6.30 -4.43
N ILE A 12 6.29 7.29 -4.87
CA ILE A 12 6.85 8.33 -4.01
C ILE A 12 6.25 9.68 -4.37
N ASP A 13 5.77 10.41 -3.36
CA ASP A 13 5.40 11.81 -3.46
C ASP A 13 6.16 12.66 -2.43
N SER A 14 6.18 13.97 -2.66
CA SER A 14 6.83 14.97 -1.80
C SER A 14 5.82 15.86 -1.05
N GLY A 15 4.64 15.32 -0.74
CA GLY A 15 3.57 16.02 -0.02
C GLY A 15 3.86 16.19 1.47
N SER A 16 2.83 16.61 2.22
CA SER A 16 2.93 16.86 3.67
C SER A 16 3.12 15.61 4.52
N GLY A 17 3.06 14.42 3.92
CA GLY A 17 3.05 13.16 4.64
C GLY A 17 1.69 12.84 5.29
N ILE A 18 1.65 11.69 5.96
CA ILE A 18 0.50 11.14 6.66
C ILE A 18 0.75 11.27 8.17
N PRO A 19 -0.07 12.05 8.91
CA PRO A 19 0.07 12.19 10.35
C PRO A 19 0.01 10.85 11.09
N PRO A 20 0.90 10.58 12.08
CA PRO A 20 0.97 9.31 12.80
C PRO A 20 -0.37 8.82 13.34
N GLU A 21 -1.21 9.73 13.83
CA GLU A 21 -2.52 9.46 14.43
C GLU A 21 -3.56 8.88 13.45
N ILE A 22 -3.36 9.05 12.14
CA ILE A 22 -4.26 8.50 11.12
C ILE A 22 -3.65 7.34 10.32
N GLN A 23 -2.37 7.03 10.50
CA GLN A 23 -1.65 6.02 9.72
C GLN A 23 -2.30 4.63 9.79
N THR A 24 -2.86 4.26 10.94
CA THR A 24 -3.57 2.98 11.12
C THR A 24 -4.91 2.91 10.40
N ARG A 25 -5.47 4.07 10.02
CA ARG A 25 -6.83 4.21 9.48
C ARG A 25 -6.89 4.42 7.98
N ILE A 26 -5.76 4.75 7.33
CA ILE A 26 -5.75 5.12 5.91
C ILE A 26 -6.24 4.00 4.97
N PHE A 27 -6.21 2.74 5.44
CA PHE A 27 -6.71 1.58 4.71
C PHE A 27 -8.14 1.17 5.09
N GLU A 28 -8.79 1.87 6.02
CA GLU A 28 -10.19 1.65 6.37
C GLU A 28 -11.10 2.07 5.20
N PRO A 29 -12.14 1.28 4.87
CA PRO A 29 -13.13 1.69 3.90
C PRO A 29 -13.74 3.04 4.26
N PHE A 30 -13.90 3.92 3.27
CA PHE A 30 -14.49 5.26 3.38
C PHE A 30 -13.69 6.27 4.20
N PHE A 31 -12.53 5.91 4.76
CA PHE A 31 -11.68 6.88 5.44
C PHE A 31 -11.12 7.92 4.45
N THR A 32 -11.26 9.20 4.80
CA THR A 32 -10.72 10.31 3.99
C THR A 32 -10.50 11.54 4.86
N THR A 33 -9.42 12.27 4.57
CA THR A 33 -9.15 13.62 5.11
C THR A 33 -9.64 14.72 4.17
N LYS A 34 -10.08 14.36 2.96
CA LYS A 34 -10.64 15.31 1.98
C LYS A 34 -12.02 15.79 2.46
N SER A 35 -12.36 17.01 2.09
CA SER A 35 -13.68 17.56 2.34
C SER A 35 -14.81 16.73 1.70
N VAL A 36 -16.01 16.88 2.24
CA VAL A 36 -17.21 16.18 1.78
C VAL A 36 -17.39 16.38 0.27
N GLY A 37 -17.65 15.27 -0.44
CA GLY A 37 -17.83 15.27 -1.90
C GLY A 37 -16.55 15.28 -2.74
N ARG A 38 -15.35 15.33 -2.13
CA ARG A 38 -14.06 15.36 -2.86
C ARG A 38 -13.33 14.02 -2.91
N GLY A 39 -13.91 12.96 -2.38
CA GLY A 39 -13.38 11.59 -2.46
C GLY A 39 -14.27 10.59 -1.74
N SER A 40 -14.28 9.35 -2.23
CA SER A 40 -15.04 8.24 -1.64
C SER A 40 -14.35 7.59 -0.45
N GLY A 41 -13.05 7.82 -0.26
CA GLY A 41 -12.25 7.14 0.76
C GLY A 41 -12.03 5.64 0.49
N LEU A 42 -12.23 5.17 -0.75
CA LEU A 42 -12.10 3.75 -1.09
C LEU A 42 -10.77 3.37 -1.75
N GLY A 43 -9.95 4.35 -2.14
CA GLY A 43 -8.75 4.11 -2.95
C GLY A 43 -7.75 3.17 -2.30
N LEU A 44 -7.25 3.50 -1.11
CA LEU A 44 -6.22 2.72 -0.42
C LEU A 44 -6.73 1.35 0.04
N GLU A 45 -7.98 1.26 0.49
CA GLU A 45 -8.64 -0.01 0.79
C GLU A 45 -8.68 -0.93 -0.43
N THR A 46 -9.06 -0.37 -1.59
CA THR A 46 -9.12 -1.11 -2.86
C THR A 46 -7.75 -1.59 -3.29
N VAL A 47 -6.71 -0.75 -3.17
CA VAL A 47 -5.33 -1.13 -3.47
C VAL A 47 -4.89 -2.29 -2.58
N ARG A 48 -5.14 -2.22 -1.27
CA ARG A 48 -4.80 -3.31 -0.34
C ARG A 48 -5.48 -4.63 -0.74
N ARG A 49 -6.77 -4.60 -1.05
CA ARG A 49 -7.50 -5.78 -1.53
C ARG A 49 -6.94 -6.35 -2.84
N ILE A 50 -6.56 -5.49 -3.78
CA ILE A 50 -5.98 -5.92 -5.05
C ILE A 50 -4.61 -6.56 -4.80
N VAL A 51 -3.72 -5.86 -4.10
CA VAL A 51 -2.33 -6.31 -3.88
C VAL A 51 -2.30 -7.58 -3.02
N GLU A 52 -2.89 -7.54 -1.83
CA GLU A 52 -2.77 -8.61 -0.84
C GLU A 52 -3.71 -9.78 -1.14
N ASN A 53 -4.99 -9.51 -1.37
CA ASN A 53 -5.98 -10.59 -1.47
C ASN A 53 -6.03 -11.21 -2.87
N ARG A 54 -5.97 -10.39 -3.93
CA ARG A 54 -6.09 -10.88 -5.32
C ARG A 54 -4.75 -11.34 -5.89
N HIS A 55 -3.67 -10.64 -5.59
CA HIS A 55 -2.35 -10.91 -6.18
C HIS A 55 -1.36 -11.56 -5.21
N HIS A 56 -1.73 -11.78 -3.94
CA HIS A 56 -0.85 -12.38 -2.93
C HIS A 56 0.49 -11.63 -2.79
N GLY A 57 0.45 -10.32 -2.97
CA GLY A 57 1.58 -9.43 -2.76
C GLY A 57 1.57 -8.78 -1.38
N MET A 58 2.48 -7.83 -1.20
CA MET A 58 2.64 -7.06 0.01
C MET A 58 2.52 -5.57 -0.31
N LEU A 59 1.82 -4.84 0.56
CA LEU A 59 1.72 -3.38 0.53
C LEU A 59 2.25 -2.83 1.85
N SER A 60 3.21 -1.93 1.78
CA SER A 60 3.68 -1.16 2.93
C SER A 60 3.78 0.31 2.57
N PHE A 61 3.96 1.16 3.58
CA PHE A 61 4.25 2.56 3.35
C PHE A 61 5.15 3.13 4.45
N GLU A 62 5.90 4.15 4.09
CA GLU A 62 6.62 5.02 5.00
C GLU A 62 6.23 6.46 4.67
N SER A 63 5.97 7.27 5.70
CA SER A 63 5.55 8.65 5.49
C SER A 63 6.09 9.58 6.56
N HIS A 64 6.65 10.69 6.10
CA HIS A 64 7.02 11.83 6.90
C HIS A 64 6.78 13.12 6.10
N SER A 65 6.91 14.28 6.74
CA SER A 65 6.78 15.55 6.03
C SER A 65 7.80 15.64 4.89
N GLY A 66 7.32 15.97 3.69
CA GLY A 66 8.14 16.07 2.47
C GLY A 66 8.39 14.74 1.75
N ARG A 67 7.89 13.61 2.26
CA ARG A 67 8.03 12.30 1.59
C ARG A 67 6.98 11.29 2.07
N THR A 68 6.23 10.74 1.12
CA THR A 68 5.49 9.49 1.33
C THR A 68 5.93 8.48 0.29
N CYS A 69 6.19 7.24 0.71
CA CYS A 69 6.52 6.12 -0.17
C CYS A 69 5.55 4.99 0.13
N PHE A 70 4.73 4.59 -0.86
CA PHE A 70 4.03 3.31 -0.84
C PHE A 70 4.87 2.29 -1.60
N THR A 71 5.16 1.17 -0.95
CA THR A 71 5.95 0.08 -1.53
C THR A 71 5.03 -1.12 -1.77
N ILE A 72 5.03 -1.61 -3.00
CA ILE A 72 4.28 -2.78 -3.44
C ILE A 72 5.27 -3.85 -3.89
N CYS A 73 5.13 -5.06 -3.34
CA CYS A 73 5.86 -6.23 -3.80
C CYS A 73 4.86 -7.24 -4.39
N LEU A 74 4.93 -7.50 -5.70
CA LEU A 74 4.07 -8.48 -6.37
C LEU A 74 4.87 -9.73 -6.77
N PRO A 75 4.36 -10.94 -6.51
CA PRO A 75 4.97 -12.17 -7.02
C PRO A 75 5.11 -12.15 -8.55
N LEU A 76 6.28 -12.47 -9.09
CA LEU A 76 6.46 -12.59 -10.55
C LEU A 76 5.82 -13.85 -11.12
N THR A 77 5.68 -14.89 -10.29
CA THR A 77 5.00 -16.15 -10.63
C THR A 77 4.01 -16.56 -9.54
N LYS A 78 3.12 -17.51 -9.86
CA LYS A 78 2.20 -18.11 -8.86
C LYS A 78 2.94 -18.89 -7.77
N GLU A 79 4.13 -19.39 -8.06
CA GLU A 79 4.95 -20.14 -7.09
C GLU A 79 5.51 -19.21 -6.02
N ASP A 80 5.87 -17.98 -6.40
CA ASP A 80 6.42 -16.97 -5.49
C ASP A 80 5.39 -16.48 -4.47
N SER A 81 4.10 -16.50 -4.83
CA SER A 81 2.99 -16.21 -3.91
C SER A 81 2.99 -17.10 -2.67
N ARG A 82 3.45 -18.36 -2.78
CA ARG A 82 3.49 -19.31 -1.66
C ARG A 82 4.63 -19.02 -0.67
N TYR A 83 5.71 -18.38 -1.12
CA TYR A 83 6.83 -17.98 -0.25
C TYR A 83 6.47 -16.79 0.65
N SER A 84 5.58 -15.90 0.19
CA SER A 84 5.12 -14.76 0.98
C SER A 84 4.21 -15.16 2.14
N LEU A 85 3.51 -16.30 2.04
CA LEU A 85 2.58 -16.80 3.05
C LEU A 85 3.23 -17.74 4.07
N ALA A 86 4.47 -18.18 3.81
CA ALA A 86 5.22 -19.11 4.68
C ALA A 86 6.10 -18.39 5.71
N LYS A 87 5.94 -17.06 5.86
CA LYS A 87 6.54 -16.26 6.92
C LYS A 87 5.46 -15.67 7.82
#